data_AF-A0A266Q584-F1
#
_entry.id   AF-A0A266Q584-F1
#
_cell.length_a   1.000
_cell.length_b   1.000
_cell.length_c   1.000
_cell.angle_alpha   90.00
_cell.angle_beta   90.00
_cell.angle_gamma   90.00
#
_symmetry.space_group_name_H-M   'P 1'
#
loop_
_entity.id
_entity.type
_entity.pdbx_description
1 polymer ?
#
loop_
_entity_poly.entity_id
_entity_poly.type
_entity_poly.pdbx_seq_one_letter_code
_entity_poly.pdbx_strand_id
1 'polypeptide(L)'
;MFYMDIINEIRRRHRVQKQSISAIARDMGISRPTVHKHLKTLEEPKYRRTTSPSPKLGHFAEPLTEWLTLDGNLPRARRRTARRLFEGLQAIHLLKVSQSACRLHLMQV
;
A
#
# COMPACT_ATOMS: atom_id res chain seq x y z
N MET A 1 -8.71 21.83 11.37
CA MET A 1 -9.09 20.90 12.46
C MET A 1 -8.35 19.59 12.21
N PHE A 2 -7.46 19.19 13.11
CA PHE A 2 -6.66 17.98 12.90
C PHE A 2 -7.52 16.73 13.17
N TYR A 3 -7.17 15.61 12.55
CA TYR A 3 -7.94 14.37 12.64
C TYR A 3 -8.11 13.86 14.10
N MET A 4 -7.10 14.10 14.94
CA MET A 4 -7.17 13.82 16.39
C MET A 4 -8.20 14.70 17.11
N ASP A 5 -8.35 15.97 16.71
CA ASP A 5 -9.34 16.87 17.31
C ASP A 5 -10.78 16.38 17.07
N ILE A 6 -11.04 15.84 15.87
CA ILE A 6 -12.36 15.28 15.52
C ILE A 6 -12.69 14.09 16.40
N ILE A 7 -11.74 13.18 16.60
CA ILE A 7 -11.94 11.99 17.44
C ILE A 7 -12.17 12.39 18.90
N ASN A 8 -11.39 13.33 19.42
CA ASN A 8 -11.53 13.81 20.79
C ASN A 8 -12.87 14.53 21.00
N GLU A 9 -13.33 15.33 20.03
CA GLU A 9 -14.61 16.00 20.11
C GLU A 9 -15.79 15.02 20.05
N ILE A 10 -15.73 14.01 19.17
CA ILE A 10 -16.73 12.92 19.13
C ILE A 10 -16.82 12.23 20.50
N ARG A 11 -15.67 11.88 21.09
CA ARG A 11 -15.61 11.21 22.40
C ARG A 11 -16.13 12.11 23.52
N ARG A 12 -15.80 13.40 23.50
CA ARG A 12 -16.27 14.40 24.49
C ARG A 12 -17.79 14.54 24.43
N ARG A 13 -18.37 14.72 23.24
CA ARG A 13 -19.82 14.84 23.04
C ARG A 13 -20.59 13.60 23.50
N HIS A 14 -20.04 12.41 23.26
CA HIS A 14 -20.68 11.18 23.71
C HIS A 14 -20.52 10.93 25.22
N ARG A 15 -19.33 11.11 25.79
CA ARG A 15 -19.05 10.78 27.20
C ARG A 15 -19.46 11.87 28.18
N VAL A 16 -19.22 13.13 27.84
CA VAL A 16 -19.49 14.29 28.72
C VAL A 16 -20.91 14.80 28.50
N GLN A 17 -21.27 15.08 27.25
CA GLN A 17 -22.57 15.69 26.92
C GLN A 17 -23.70 14.65 26.74
N LYS A 18 -23.40 13.35 26.84
CA LYS A 18 -24.33 12.23 26.68
C LYS A 18 -25.19 12.31 25.40
N GLN A 19 -24.67 12.93 24.34
CA GLN A 19 -25.38 13.02 23.07
C GLN A 19 -25.43 11.66 22.37
N SER A 20 -26.55 11.37 21.70
CA SER A 20 -26.67 10.15 20.90
C SER A 20 -25.76 10.19 19.67
N ILE A 21 -25.33 9.02 19.19
CA ILE A 21 -24.52 8.87 17.97
C ILE A 21 -25.16 9.60 16.79
N SER A 22 -26.49 9.56 16.69
CA SER A 22 -27.26 10.19 15.62
C SER A 22 -27.25 11.73 15.69
N ALA A 23 -27.20 12.30 16.89
CA ALA A 23 -27.09 13.75 17.07
C ALA A 23 -25.67 14.22 16.71
N ILE A 24 -24.64 13.52 17.19
CA ILE A 24 -23.24 13.82 16.88
C ILE A 24 -22.99 13.75 15.37
N ALA A 25 -23.52 12.73 14.69
CA ALA A 25 -23.41 12.56 13.25
C ALA A 25 -24.04 13.74 12.46
N ARG A 26 -25.21 14.22 12.89
CA ARG A 26 -25.90 15.35 12.26
C ARG A 26 -25.15 16.66 12.49
N ASP A 27 -24.73 16.93 13.74
CA ASP A 27 -24.08 18.19 14.11
C ASP A 27 -22.69 18.34 13.49
N MET A 28 -21.94 17.24 13.38
CA MET A 28 -20.56 17.26 12.84
C MET A 28 -20.49 16.94 11.33
N GLY A 29 -21.61 16.56 10.70
CA GLY A 29 -21.63 16.16 9.28
C GLY A 29 -20.86 14.85 9.00
N ILE A 30 -20.72 13.98 9.99
CA ILE A 30 -19.94 12.73 9.90
C ILE A 30 -20.91 11.55 9.83
N SER A 31 -20.58 10.53 9.05
CA SER A 31 -21.41 9.32 8.95
C SER A 31 -21.55 8.61 10.32
N ARG A 32 -22.74 8.09 10.62
CA ARG A 32 -22.99 7.31 11.85
C ARG A 32 -21.99 6.15 12.04
N PRO A 33 -21.62 5.38 10.99
CA PRO A 33 -20.58 4.35 11.10
C PRO A 33 -19.22 4.89 11.55
N THR A 34 -18.81 6.06 11.04
CA THR A 34 -17.54 6.70 11.41
C THR A 34 -17.56 7.14 12.87
N VAL A 35 -18.65 7.75 13.35
CA VAL A 35 -18.83 8.11 14.77
C VAL A 35 -18.75 6.85 15.64
N HIS A 36 -19.48 5.80 15.28
CA HIS A 36 -19.46 4.52 16.00
C HIS A 36 -18.06 3.89 16.04
N LYS A 37 -17.32 3.91 14.92
CA LYS A 37 -15.93 3.45 14.84
C LYS A 37 -15.02 4.23 15.80
N HIS A 38 -15.09 5.56 15.82
CA HIS A 38 -14.24 6.39 16.69
C HIS A 38 -14.58 6.30 18.18
N LEU A 39 -15.81 5.93 18.52
CA LEU A 39 -16.19 5.62 19.89
C LEU A 39 -15.67 4.25 20.36
N LYS A 40 -15.58 3.27 19.45
CA LYS A 40 -15.09 1.92 19.74
C LYS A 40 -13.56 1.84 19.75
N THR A 41 -12.89 2.53 18.83
CA THR A 41 -11.43 2.53 18.74
C THR A 41 -10.86 3.61 19.65
N LEU A 42 -10.06 3.21 20.65
CA LEU A 42 -9.33 4.11 21.56
C LEU A 42 -8.00 4.58 20.96
N GLU A 43 -7.36 3.74 20.15
CA GLU A 43 -6.08 4.03 19.50
C GLU A 43 -6.23 4.90 18.25
N GLU A 44 -5.18 5.67 17.96
CA GLU A 44 -5.05 6.37 16.69
C GLU A 44 -5.01 5.34 15.55
N PRO A 45 -5.82 5.50 14.49
CA PRO A 45 -5.82 4.57 13.37
C PRO A 45 -4.49 4.65 12.66
N LYS A 46 -3.60 3.75 13.05
CA LYS A 46 -2.28 3.62 12.46
C LYS A 46 -2.46 3.06 11.06
N TYR A 47 -1.99 3.81 10.07
CA TYR A 47 -1.96 3.34 8.70
C TYR A 47 -1.07 2.09 8.61
N ARG A 48 -1.68 0.91 8.50
CA ARG A 48 -0.97 -0.36 8.31
C ARG A 48 -1.06 -0.72 6.83
N ARG A 49 0.01 -0.45 6.07
CA ARG A 49 0.18 -1.14 4.79
C ARG A 49 0.36 -2.61 5.12
N THR A 50 -0.62 -3.44 4.79
CA THR A 50 -0.32 -4.81 4.41
C THR A 50 0.65 -4.69 3.25
N THR A 51 1.86 -5.18 3.43
CA THR A 51 2.88 -5.26 2.39
C THR A 51 2.17 -5.73 1.12
N SER A 52 2.21 -4.92 0.05
CA SER A 52 1.67 -5.38 -1.23
C SER A 52 2.29 -6.76 -1.48
N PRO A 53 1.49 -7.80 -1.78
CA PRO A 53 2.07 -9.05 -2.22
C PRO A 53 2.92 -8.67 -3.44
N SER A 54 4.23 -8.78 -3.30
CA SER A 54 5.10 -8.75 -4.47
C SER A 54 4.47 -9.76 -5.44
N PRO A 55 4.03 -9.32 -6.63
CA PRO A 55 3.32 -10.20 -7.55
C PRO A 55 4.24 -11.38 -7.80
N LYS A 56 3.82 -12.56 -7.33
CA LYS A 56 4.57 -13.81 -7.19
C LYS A 56 5.75 -13.90 -8.16
N LEU A 57 6.87 -13.27 -7.81
CA LEU A 57 8.10 -13.43 -8.59
C LEU A 57 8.72 -14.78 -8.31
N GLY A 58 8.25 -15.51 -7.27
CA GLY A 58 8.46 -16.94 -7.07
C GLY A 58 9.81 -17.43 -7.60
N HIS A 59 9.78 -18.32 -8.58
CA HIS A 59 10.95 -18.92 -9.24
C HIS A 59 11.75 -17.97 -10.15
N PHE A 60 11.25 -16.76 -10.44
CA PHE A 60 11.91 -15.75 -11.28
C PHE A 60 12.71 -14.72 -10.49
N ALA A 61 12.59 -14.70 -9.16
CA ALA A 61 13.29 -13.73 -8.31
C ALA A 61 14.82 -13.90 -8.39
N GLU A 62 15.32 -15.14 -8.35
CA GLU A 62 16.76 -15.41 -8.43
C GLU A 62 17.37 -15.06 -9.80
N PRO A 63 16.85 -15.55 -10.95
CA PRO A 63 17.39 -15.18 -12.26
C PRO A 63 17.31 -13.67 -12.54
N LEU A 64 16.22 -13.02 -12.09
CA LEU A 64 16.05 -11.58 -12.27
C LEU A 64 17.07 -10.78 -11.44
N THR A 65 17.37 -11.22 -10.21
CA THR A 65 18.37 -10.59 -9.34
C THR A 65 19.77 -10.75 -9.93
N GLU A 66 20.11 -11.92 -10.46
CA GLU A 66 21.38 -12.16 -11.14
C GLU A 66 21.54 -11.25 -12.36
N TRP A 67 20.52 -11.18 -13.22
CA TRP A 67 20.55 -10.31 -14.40
C TRP A 67 20.64 -8.84 -14.04
N LEU A 68 19.97 -8.41 -12.96
CA LEU A 68 20.06 -7.05 -12.46
C LEU A 68 21.43 -6.70 -11.91
N THR A 69 22.07 -7.65 -11.23
CA THR A 69 23.43 -7.48 -10.72
C THR A 69 24.43 -7.32 -11.87
N LEU A 70 24.30 -8.17 -12.90
CA LEU A 70 25.12 -8.07 -14.12
C LEU A 70 24.89 -6.74 -14.86
N ASP A 71 23.64 -6.28 -14.93
CA ASP A 71 23.30 -5.00 -15.56
C ASP A 71 23.73 -3.78 -14.73
N GLY A 72 23.73 -3.89 -13.41
CA GLY A 72 24.22 -2.85 -12.50
C GLY A 72 25.69 -2.52 -12.76
N ASN A 73 26.49 -3.55 -13.06
CA ASN A 73 27.91 -3.44 -13.37
C ASN A 73 28.21 -2.87 -14.76
N LEU A 74 27.20 -2.76 -15.64
CA LEU A 74 27.35 -2.19 -16.98
C LEU A 74 27.17 -0.65 -16.96
N PRO A 75 27.86 0.08 -17.85
CA PRO A 75 27.61 1.50 -18.08
C PRO A 75 26.15 1.75 -18.45
N ARG A 76 25.59 2.90 -18.08
CA ARG A 76 24.15 3.25 -18.26
C ARG A 76 23.61 2.98 -19.67
N ALA A 77 24.43 3.15 -20.70
CA ALA A 77 24.07 2.92 -22.10
C ALA A 77 23.90 1.43 -22.49
N ARG A 78 24.49 0.51 -21.72
CA ARG A 78 24.46 -0.95 -21.95
C ARG A 78 23.54 -1.71 -21.00
N ARG A 79 22.92 -1.03 -20.02
CA ARG A 79 21.96 -1.65 -19.11
C ARG A 79 20.70 -2.04 -19.86
N ARG A 80 20.19 -3.26 -19.65
CA ARG A 80 18.93 -3.65 -20.28
C ARG A 80 17.80 -2.88 -19.61
N THR A 81 16.84 -2.45 -20.41
CA THR A 81 15.61 -1.86 -19.90
C THR A 81 14.71 -2.94 -19.30
N ALA A 82 13.84 -2.52 -18.38
CA ALA A 82 12.80 -3.38 -17.78
C ALA A 82 12.08 -4.28 -18.79
N ARG A 83 11.80 -3.71 -19.98
CA ARG A 83 11.15 -4.40 -21.10
C ARG A 83 12.01 -5.53 -21.68
N ARG A 84 13.31 -5.29 -21.89
CA ARG A 84 14.24 -6.30 -22.42
C ARG A 84 14.47 -7.45 -21.43
N LEU A 85 14.55 -7.14 -20.14
CA LEU A 85 14.61 -8.16 -19.09
C LEU A 85 13.33 -9.00 -19.07
N PHE A 86 12.17 -8.35 -19.18
CA PHE A 86 10.88 -9.03 -19.26
C PHE A 86 10.74 -9.93 -20.49
N GLU A 87 11.13 -9.44 -21.67
CA GLU A 87 11.13 -10.22 -22.92
C GLU A 87 12.08 -11.44 -22.83
N GLY A 88 13.25 -11.27 -22.19
CA GLY A 88 14.16 -12.39 -21.91
C GLY A 88 13.57 -13.43 -20.96
N LEU A 89 12.89 -12.99 -19.90
CA LEU A 89 12.20 -13.90 -18.98
C LEU A 89 11.04 -14.64 -19.67
N GLN A 90 10.29 -13.98 -20.56
CA GLN A 90 9.24 -14.62 -21.36
C GLN A 90 9.80 -15.66 -22.35
N ALA A 91 10.98 -15.42 -22.91
CA ALA A 91 11.62 -16.35 -23.84
C ALA A 91 12.12 -17.63 -23.15
N ILE A 92 12.49 -17.56 -21.87
CA ILE A 92 12.99 -18.70 -21.10
C ILE A 92 11.86 -19.56 -20.52
N HIS A 93 10.68 -18.99 -20.24
CA HIS A 93 9.57 -19.75 -19.67
C HIS A 93 8.20 -19.22 -20.13
N LEU A 94 7.39 -20.11 -20.73
CA LEU A 94 6.02 -19.86 -21.22
C LEU A 94 4.99 -19.71 -20.08
N LEU A 95 5.29 -18.92 -19.05
CA LEU A 95 4.31 -18.57 -18.01
C LEU A 95 4.18 -17.07 -17.87
N LYS A 96 2.91 -16.63 -17.78
CA LYS A 96 2.43 -15.26 -17.83
C LYS A 96 2.94 -14.40 -16.65
N VAL A 97 4.21 -14.00 -16.68
CA VAL A 97 4.68 -12.88 -15.88
C VAL A 97 4.09 -11.61 -16.50
N SER A 98 3.56 -10.68 -15.69
CA SER A 98 3.06 -9.38 -16.18
C SER A 98 4.17 -8.33 -16.19
N GLN A 99 4.21 -7.47 -17.21
CA GLN A 99 5.21 -6.40 -17.33
C GLN A 99 5.23 -5.48 -16.09
N SER A 100 4.06 -5.28 -15.49
CA SER A 100 3.87 -4.49 -14.27
C SER A 100 4.60 -5.09 -13.07
N ALA A 101 4.67 -6.42 -12.97
CA ALA A 101 5.40 -7.12 -11.90
C ALA A 101 6.92 -6.87 -11.99
N CYS A 102 7.48 -6.96 -13.19
CA CYS A 102 8.91 -6.69 -13.40
C CYS A 102 9.25 -5.22 -13.13
N ARG A 103 8.40 -4.26 -13.55
CA ARG A 103 8.65 -2.83 -13.27
C ARG A 103 8.64 -2.51 -11.78
N LEU A 104 7.74 -3.13 -11.00
CA LEU A 104 7.68 -2.92 -9.55
C LEU A 104 8.90 -3.50 -8.82
N HIS A 105 9.41 -4.65 -9.27
CA HIS A 105 10.61 -5.24 -8.67
C HIS A 105 11.88 -4.45 -8.98
N LEU A 106 12.00 -3.90 -10.19
CA LEU A 106 13.09 -2.97 -10.55
C LEU A 106 13.06 -1.66 -9.76
N MET A 107 11.95 -1.33 -9.10
CA MET A 107 11.85 -0.18 -8.20
C MET A 107 12.15 -0.55 -6.74
N GLN A 108 12.33 -1.85 -6.44
CA GLN A 108 12.59 -2.37 -5.09
C GLN A 108 14.05 -2.82 -4.88
N VAL A 109 14.81 -2.99 -5.97
CA VAL A 109 16.26 -3.24 -5.99
C VAL A 109 16.97 -1.94 -6.36
#